data_AF-A0A7S0L5D7-F1
#
_entry.id   AF-A0A7S0L5D7-F1
#
_cell.length_a   1.000
_cell.length_b   1.000
_cell.length_c   1.000
_cell.angle_alpha   90.00
_cell.angle_beta   90.00
_cell.angle_gamma   90.00
#
_symmetry.space_group_name_H-M   'P 1'
#
loop_
_entity.id
_entity.type
_entity.pdbx_description
1 polymer ?
#
loop_
_entity_poly.entity_id
_entity_poly.type
_entity_poly.pdbx_seq_one_letter_code
_entity_poly.pdbx_strand_id
1 'polypeptide(L)'
;VVAGCPPWSEFGWVGKRVQIGGASLEVLSRTVRCEATNVDARFGSGEKDFNMPALLSKHYPQHGPYLGVYLRVLRGGTVRVGDSLAVEPQKVLDKGVQASVMVVLMGMLLAGLCWGWGW
;
A
#
# COMPACT_ATOMS: atom_id res chain seq x y z
N VAL A 1 3.96 14.39 3.03
CA VAL A 1 5.20 13.99 3.73
C VAL A 1 4.90 13.96 5.22
N VAL A 2 5.42 12.96 5.94
CA VAL A 2 5.25 12.82 7.39
C VAL A 2 6.60 13.09 8.05
N ALA A 3 6.60 13.84 9.16
CA ALA A 3 7.80 14.16 9.93
C ALA A 3 7.77 13.46 11.30
N GLY A 4 8.90 13.42 12.00
CA GLY A 4 8.99 12.86 13.36
C GLY A 4 9.07 11.33 13.44
N CYS A 5 9.16 10.65 12.30
CA CYS A 5 9.37 9.20 12.24
C CYS A 5 10.85 8.89 11.95
N PRO A 6 11.41 7.79 12.50
CA PRO A 6 12.74 7.34 12.11
C PRO A 6 12.81 7.04 10.60
N PRO A 7 14.00 7.17 9.98
CA PRO A 7 14.19 6.84 8.57
C PRO A 7 13.67 5.43 8.23
N TRP A 8 12.92 5.30 7.13
CA TRP A 8 12.35 4.05 6.63
C TRP A 8 11.41 3.29 7.59
N SER A 9 11.01 3.89 8.71
CA SER A 9 10.07 3.27 9.65
C SER A 9 8.71 2.96 9.01
N GLU A 10 8.34 3.67 7.94
CA GLU A 10 7.13 3.44 7.16
C GLU A 10 7.09 2.04 6.51
N PHE A 11 8.24 1.40 6.29
CA PHE A 11 8.28 0.04 5.77
C PHE A 11 7.68 -0.99 6.72
N GLY A 12 7.75 -0.72 8.03
CA GLY A 12 7.11 -1.54 9.06
C GLY A 12 5.59 -1.33 9.17
N TRP A 13 5.04 -0.43 8.35
CA TRP A 13 3.59 -0.17 8.29
C TRP A 13 2.91 -0.96 7.18
N VAL A 14 3.66 -1.60 6.27
CA VAL A 14 3.08 -2.43 5.20
C VAL A 14 2.15 -3.49 5.79
N GLY A 15 0.92 -3.57 5.26
CA GLY A 15 -0.15 -4.43 5.77
C GLY A 15 -0.92 -3.87 6.97
N LYS A 16 -0.55 -2.69 7.48
CA LYS A 16 -1.22 -2.01 8.60
C LYS A 16 -2.16 -0.91 8.12
N ARG A 17 -3.02 -0.46 9.03
CA ARG A 17 -3.89 0.70 8.81
C ARG A 17 -3.29 1.93 9.46
N VAL A 18 -3.52 3.07 8.83
CA VAL A 18 -3.07 4.37 9.28
C VAL A 18 -4.27 5.30 9.40
N GLN A 19 -4.38 5.98 10.53
CA GLN A 19 -5.34 7.05 10.74
C GLN A 19 -4.60 8.39 10.71
N ILE A 20 -5.16 9.34 9.96
CA ILE A 20 -4.65 10.71 9.91
C ILE A 20 -5.82 11.67 9.67
N GLY A 21 -5.97 12.67 10.54
CA GLY A 21 -7.12 13.57 10.52
C GLY A 21 -8.43 12.78 10.59
N GLY A 22 -9.31 12.99 9.60
CA GLY A 22 -10.56 12.23 9.43
C GLY A 22 -10.47 11.01 8.51
N ALA A 23 -9.30 10.69 7.95
CA ALA A 23 -9.13 9.64 6.94
C ALA A 23 -8.52 8.35 7.51
N SER A 24 -8.95 7.22 6.95
CA SER A 24 -8.39 5.90 7.23
C SER A 24 -7.77 5.31 5.97
N LEU A 25 -6.54 4.83 6.09
CA LEU A 25 -5.69 4.38 4.99
C LEU A 25 -5.14 2.99 5.29
N GLU A 26 -4.85 2.22 4.24
CA GLU A 26 -4.11 0.95 4.32
C GLU A 26 -2.79 1.06 3.58
N VAL A 27 -1.70 0.60 4.19
CA VAL A 27 -0.38 0.58 3.55
C VAL A 27 -0.23 -0.71 2.75
N LEU A 28 -0.08 -0.57 1.43
CA LEU A 28 -0.09 -1.71 0.50
C LEU A 28 1.29 -2.33 0.30
N SER A 29 2.27 -1.50 -0.04
CA SER A 29 3.60 -1.97 -0.45
C SER A 29 4.64 -0.86 -0.36
N ARG A 30 5.92 -1.25 -0.41
CA ARG A 30 7.04 -0.32 -0.55
C ARG A 30 7.10 0.22 -1.97
N THR A 31 7.41 1.51 -2.12
CA THR A 31 7.50 2.16 -3.42
C THR A 31 8.89 1.99 -4.01
N VAL A 32 8.98 1.27 -5.13
CA VAL A 32 10.19 1.26 -5.97
C VAL A 32 10.28 2.61 -6.67
N ARG A 33 11.45 3.24 -6.62
CA ARG A 33 11.68 4.44 -7.43
C ARG A 33 11.92 4.03 -8.88
N CYS A 34 11.13 4.57 -9.79
CA CYS A 34 11.31 4.35 -11.22
C CYS A 34 12.27 5.39 -11.82
N GLU A 35 12.67 5.18 -13.07
CA GLU A 35 13.56 6.07 -13.82
C GLU A 35 13.05 7.52 -13.91
N ALA A 36 11.74 7.76 -13.75
CA ALA A 36 11.20 9.12 -13.74
C ALA A 36 11.79 9.99 -12.62
N THR A 37 12.39 9.38 -11.60
CA THR A 37 13.04 10.09 -10.48
C THR A 37 14.52 10.37 -10.72
N ASN A 38 15.05 9.99 -11.89
CA ASN A 38 16.44 10.19 -12.28
C ASN A 38 16.70 11.56 -12.94
N VAL A 39 15.68 12.41 -13.05
CA VAL A 39 15.76 13.67 -13.78
C VAL A 39 16.06 14.87 -12.89
N ASP A 40 16.78 15.86 -13.41
CA ASP A 40 16.97 17.14 -12.71
C ASP A 40 15.67 17.97 -12.72
N ALA A 41 15.12 18.22 -11.52
CA ALA A 41 13.92 19.01 -11.34
C ALA A 41 14.19 20.52 -11.19
N ARG A 42 15.45 20.97 -11.05
CA ARG A 42 15.80 22.38 -10.79
C ARG A 42 15.47 23.30 -11.96
N PHE A 43 15.66 22.83 -13.19
CA PHE A 43 15.51 23.64 -14.40
C PHE A 43 14.46 23.12 -15.38
N GLY A 44 13.75 22.04 -15.03
CA GLY A 44 12.69 21.48 -15.87
C GLY A 44 13.17 20.86 -17.19
N SER A 45 14.48 20.70 -17.40
CA SER A 45 15.05 20.08 -18.61
C SER A 45 14.69 18.60 -18.73
N GLY A 46 14.40 17.93 -17.61
CA GLY A 46 14.08 16.50 -17.58
C GLY A 46 15.28 15.63 -17.93
N GLU A 47 16.49 16.20 -17.96
CA GLU A 47 17.72 15.46 -18.25
C GLU A 47 18.02 14.46 -17.14
N LYS A 48 18.39 13.23 -17.52
CA LYS A 48 18.78 12.19 -16.58
C LYS A 48 20.11 12.58 -15.93
N ASP A 49 20.06 12.98 -14.68
CA ASP A 49 21.22 13.48 -13.92
C ASP A 49 21.80 12.35 -13.03
N PHE A 50 20.96 11.50 -12.44
CA PHE A 50 21.41 10.44 -11.51
C PHE A 50 20.56 9.17 -11.58
N ASN A 51 21.20 7.99 -11.51
CA ASN A 51 20.47 6.72 -11.36
C ASN A 51 20.07 6.51 -9.88
N MET A 52 18.94 7.11 -9.48
CA MET A 52 18.47 7.09 -8.09
C MET A 52 18.23 5.68 -7.54
N PRO A 53 17.58 4.74 -8.25
CA PRO A 53 17.41 3.37 -7.75
C PRO A 53 18.73 2.64 -7.49
N ALA A 54 19.73 2.84 -8.36
CA ALA A 54 21.06 2.28 -8.17
C ALA A 54 21.79 2.92 -6.98
N LEU A 55 21.70 4.24 -6.83
CA LEU A 55 22.30 4.95 -5.70
C LEU A 55 21.67 4.55 -4.36
N LEU A 56 20.34 4.43 -4.30
CA LEU A 56 19.64 3.95 -3.11
C LEU A 56 20.09 2.53 -2.74
N SER A 57 20.15 1.63 -3.72
CA SER A 57 20.60 0.26 -3.48
C SER A 57 22.07 0.18 -3.05
N LYS A 58 22.92 1.08 -3.57
CA LYS A 58 24.36 1.14 -3.22
C LYS A 58 24.59 1.68 -1.82
N HIS A 59 23.90 2.75 -1.43
CA HIS A 59 24.15 3.46 -0.17
C HIS A 59 23.27 2.97 0.99
N TYR A 60 22.13 2.35 0.69
CA TYR A 60 21.18 1.81 1.68
C TYR A 60 20.78 0.36 1.33
N PRO A 61 21.74 -0.59 1.30
CA PRO A 61 21.50 -1.95 0.83
C PRO A 61 20.41 -2.69 1.64
N GLN A 62 20.26 -2.39 2.92
CA GLN A 62 19.21 -2.95 3.79
C GLN A 62 17.79 -2.49 3.41
N HIS A 63 17.68 -1.38 2.68
CA HIS A 63 16.43 -0.79 2.23
C HIS A 63 16.20 -0.93 0.72
N GLY A 64 17.24 -1.27 -0.06
CA GLY A 64 17.15 -1.53 -1.50
C GLY A 64 16.78 -0.28 -2.32
N PRO A 65 16.14 -0.44 -3.50
CA PRO A 65 15.71 0.68 -4.35
C PRO A 65 14.43 1.38 -3.85
N TYR A 66 14.01 1.08 -2.62
CA TYR A 66 12.71 1.50 -2.10
C TYR A 66 12.80 2.81 -1.33
N LEU A 67 11.83 3.70 -1.55
CA LEU A 67 11.68 4.94 -0.81
C LEU A 67 10.19 5.34 -0.77
N GLY A 68 9.61 5.31 0.44
CA GLY A 68 8.18 5.51 0.67
C GLY A 68 7.32 4.26 0.51
N VAL A 69 6.02 4.43 0.70
CA VAL A 69 5.00 3.36 0.63
C VAL A 69 3.76 3.84 -0.11
N TYR A 70 3.05 2.91 -0.76
CA TYR A 70 1.74 3.15 -1.34
C TYR A 70 0.62 2.96 -0.32
N LEU A 71 -0.35 3.86 -0.34
CA LEU A 71 -1.50 3.88 0.56
C LEU A 71 -2.81 3.80 -0.24
N ARG A 72 -3.78 3.05 0.26
CA ARG A 72 -5.16 3.02 -0.25
C ARG A 72 -6.10 3.68 0.75
N VAL A 73 -6.99 4.53 0.26
CA VAL A 73 -8.06 5.11 1.08
C VAL A 73 -9.10 4.04 1.39
N LEU A 74 -9.28 3.75 2.68
CA LEU A 74 -10.37 2.91 3.19
C LEU A 74 -11.60 3.76 3.52
N ARG A 75 -11.38 4.93 4.13
CA ARG A 75 -12.41 5.91 4.45
C ARG A 75 -11.90 7.31 4.14
N GLY A 76 -12.66 8.03 3.33
CA GLY A 76 -12.38 9.44 3.04
C GLY A 76 -12.59 10.33 4.27
N GLY A 77 -11.81 11.39 4.36
CA GLY A 77 -11.89 12.40 5.40
C GLY A 77 -10.94 13.56 5.12
N THR A 78 -11.05 14.62 5.92
CA THR A 78 -10.14 15.77 5.77
C THR A 78 -8.81 15.47 6.45
N VAL A 79 -7.72 15.76 5.73
CA VAL A 79 -6.34 15.70 6.24
C VAL A 79 -5.73 17.08 6.15
N ARG A 80 -5.10 17.55 7.22
CA ARG A 80 -4.41 18.84 7.30
C ARG A 80 -2.96 18.65 7.71
N VAL A 81 -2.12 19.61 7.32
CA VAL A 81 -0.76 19.69 7.84
C VAL A 81 -0.84 19.87 9.36
N GLY A 82 -0.07 19.06 10.08
CA GLY A 82 -0.08 19.04 11.55
C GLY A 82 -0.97 17.94 12.15
N ASP A 83 -1.79 17.24 11.36
CA ASP A 83 -2.56 16.10 11.86
C ASP A 83 -1.63 15.00 12.35
N SER A 84 -1.95 14.43 13.52
CA SER A 84 -1.23 13.30 14.07
C SER A 84 -1.52 12.02 13.28
N LEU A 85 -0.48 11.23 13.08
CA LEU A 85 -0.56 9.94 12.41
C LEU A 85 -0.53 8.82 13.44
N ALA A 86 -1.51 7.92 13.41
CA ALA A 86 -1.55 6.73 14.23
C ALA A 86 -1.51 5.47 13.35
N VAL A 87 -0.63 4.54 13.67
CA VAL A 87 -0.53 3.24 12.98
C VAL A 87 -1.23 2.19 13.82
N GLU A 88 -2.31 1.63 13.30
CA GLU A 88 -3.03 0.54 13.93
C GLU A 88 -2.34 -0.80 13.62
N PRO A 89 -2.30 -1.75 14.57
CA PRO A 89 -1.82 -3.09 14.28
C PRO A 89 -2.66 -3.76 13.19
N GLN A 90 -2.02 -4.60 12.38
CA GLN A 90 -2.73 -5.42 11.40
C GLN A 90 -3.72 -6.33 12.14
N LYS A 91 -5.02 -6.23 11.83
CA LYS A 91 -5.94 -7.33 12.16
C LYS A 91 -5.50 -8.51 11.32
N VAL A 92 -4.96 -9.54 11.97
CA VAL A 92 -4.72 -10.83 11.34
C VAL A 92 -6.09 -11.31 10.84
N LEU A 93 -6.31 -11.20 9.53
CA LEU A 93 -7.41 -11.90 8.89
C LEU A 93 -7.02 -13.37 8.95
N ASP A 94 -7.72 -14.14 9.79
CA ASP A 94 -7.59 -15.60 9.82
C ASP A 94 -7.82 -16.11 8.40
N LYS A 95 -6.74 -16.54 7.75
CA LYS A 95 -6.76 -17.06 6.37
C LYS A 95 -7.76 -18.22 6.20
N GLY A 96 -8.16 -18.86 7.30
CA GLY A 96 -9.22 -19.88 7.34
C GLY A 96 -10.61 -19.34 7.00
N VAL A 97 -10.96 -18.11 7.40
CA VAL A 97 -12.31 -17.58 7.20
C VAL A 97 -12.56 -17.16 5.75
N GLN A 98 -11.56 -16.59 5.06
CA GLN A 98 -11.74 -16.18 3.64
C GLN A 98 -11.79 -17.37 2.68
N ALA A 99 -11.02 -18.44 2.92
CA ALA A 99 -11.12 -19.65 2.13
C ALA A 99 -12.50 -20.31 2.28
N SER A 100 -13.03 -20.38 3.51
CA SER A 100 -14.37 -20.91 3.77
C SER A 100 -15.48 -20.05 3.18
N VAL A 101 -15.39 -18.71 3.24
CA VAL A 101 -16.40 -17.81 2.64
C VAL A 101 -16.42 -17.93 1.11
N MET A 102 -15.25 -18.07 0.46
CA MET A 102 -15.18 -18.27 -0.99
C MET A 102 -15.76 -19.63 -1.41
N VAL A 103 -15.51 -20.69 -0.64
CA VAL A 103 -16.11 -22.03 -0.89
C VAL A 103 -17.63 -22.00 -0.72
N VAL A 104 -18.15 -21.32 0.31
CA VAL A 104 -19.61 -21.22 0.55
C VAL A 104 -20.30 -20.42 -0.56
N LEU A 105 -19.72 -19.31 -1.01
CA LEU A 105 -20.25 -18.52 -2.12
C LEU A 105 -20.26 -19.29 -3.45
N MET A 106 -19.20 -20.07 -3.73
CA MET A 106 -19.14 -20.88 -4.95
C MET A 106 -20.13 -22.06 -4.94
N GLY A 107 -20.34 -22.69 -3.77
CA GLY A 107 -21.31 -23.77 -3.60
C GLY A 107 -22.77 -23.33 -3.74
N MET A 108 -23.11 -22.11 -3.32
CA MET A 108 -24.45 -21.54 -3.47
C MET A 108 -24.79 -21.17 -4.92
N LEU A 109 -23.81 -20.85 -5.76
CA LEU A 109 -24.03 -20.57 -7.18
C LEU A 109 -24.32 -21.83 -8.00
N LEU A 110 -23.79 -23.00 -7.61
CA LEU A 110 -24.02 -24.26 -8.31
C LEU A 110 -25.34 -24.94 -7.93
N ALA A 111 -25.92 -24.64 -6.77
CA ALA A 111 -27.19 -25.21 -6.32
C ALA A 111 -28.43 -24.55 -6.99
N GLY A 112 -28.26 -23.45 -7.73
CA GLY A 112 -29.35 -22.69 -8.36
C GLY A 112 -29.78 -23.12 -9.77
N LEU A 113 -29.13 -24.13 -10.37
CA LEU A 113 -29.35 -24.51 -11.79
C LEU A 113 -30.09 -25.84 -12.00
N CYS A 114 -30.64 -26.44 -10.94
CA CYS A 114 -31.35 -27.74 -11.03
C CYS A 114 -32.88 -27.61 -10.92
N TRP A 115 -33.49 -26.60 -11.54
CA TRP A 115 -34.94 -26.57 -11.76
C TRP A 115 -35.20 -26.34 -13.26
N GLY A 116 -35.46 -27.43 -13.97
CA GLY A 116 -35.96 -27.39 -15.33
C GLY A 116 -35.40 -28.50 -16.20
N TRP A 117 -36.14 -29.62 -16.24
CA TRP A 117 -36.70 -30.24 -17.45
C TRP A 117 -37.29 -31.59 -17.04
N GLY A 118 -38.60 -31.57 -16.77
CA GLY A 118 -39.46 -32.72 -17.02
C GLY A 118 -40.19 -32.47 -18.35
N TRP A 119 -40.72 -33.55 -18.92
CA TRP A 119 -41.24 -33.76 -20.28
C TRP A 119 -40.21 -34.24 -21.29
#